data_AF-A0AAP0X6A0-F1
#
_entry.id   AF-A0AAP0X6A0-F1
#
_cell.length_a   1.000
_cell.length_b   1.000
_cell.length_c   1.000
_cell.angle_alpha   90.00
_cell.angle_beta   90.00
_cell.angle_gamma   90.00
#
_symmetry.space_group_name_H-M   'P 1'
#
loop_
_entity.id
_entity.type
_entity.pdbx_description
1 polymer ?
#
loop_
_entity_poly.entity_id
_entity_poly.type
_entity_poly.pdbx_seq_one_letter_code
_entity_poly.pdbx_strand_id
1 'polypeptide(L)'
;MASSPLNSKTRHHARSISLPTRSHPLIPKFNEHLCRLKASEACSPSSTSIGHELSGVADLHDCVDGLLILPLTQLALAQESHRKWVDDLLDGSLRLFDVCSTARDALSQTKEHAQELQSIFRRRRGNEVGIAKEVGEYLSCRKNGEEGNPQGLEEFERY
;
A
#
# COMPACT_ATOMS: atom_id res chain seq x y z
N MET A 1 -69.10 -5.65 48.61
CA MET A 1 -69.20 -5.01 47.28
C MET A 1 -67.82 -4.53 46.86
N ALA A 2 -67.55 -4.59 45.55
CA ALA A 2 -66.25 -4.82 44.93
C ALA A 2 -65.18 -3.71 45.12
N SER A 3 -63.92 -4.14 45.28
CA SER A 3 -62.73 -3.34 45.03
C SER A 3 -62.30 -3.53 43.56
N SER A 4 -62.23 -2.44 42.81
CA SER A 4 -61.68 -2.44 41.44
C SER A 4 -60.23 -1.97 41.46
N PRO A 5 -59.28 -2.67 40.81
CA PRO A 5 -57.92 -2.20 40.70
C PRO A 5 -57.78 -1.15 39.58
N LEU A 6 -57.08 -0.06 39.87
CA LEU A 6 -56.70 0.96 38.91
C LEU A 6 -55.62 0.39 37.96
N ASN A 7 -55.99 0.18 36.70
CA ASN A 7 -55.10 -0.23 35.63
C ASN A 7 -54.14 0.93 35.26
N SER A 8 -52.91 0.90 35.78
CA SER A 8 -51.82 1.76 35.33
C SER A 8 -51.21 1.21 34.04
N LYS A 9 -51.78 1.60 32.90
CA LYS A 9 -51.17 1.37 31.58
C LYS A 9 -49.84 2.13 31.51
N THR A 10 -48.73 1.45 31.74
CA THR A 10 -47.40 1.97 31.42
C THR A 10 -47.23 2.03 29.91
N ARG A 11 -47.30 3.23 29.33
CA ARG A 11 -46.86 3.46 27.95
C ARG A 11 -45.33 3.47 27.94
N HIS A 12 -44.74 2.32 27.63
CA HIS A 12 -43.32 2.23 27.30
C HIS A 12 -43.16 2.30 25.78
N HIS A 13 -42.89 3.50 25.26
CA HIS A 13 -42.26 3.64 23.95
C HIS A 13 -40.80 4.02 24.16
N ALA A 14 -39.99 3.05 24.57
CA ALA A 14 -38.55 3.13 24.36
C ALA A 14 -38.28 2.74 22.90
N ARG A 15 -38.29 3.72 22.00
CA ARG A 15 -37.71 3.57 20.66
C ARG A 15 -36.25 3.98 20.76
N SER A 16 -35.38 3.02 21.06
CA SER A 16 -33.94 3.19 20.88
C SER A 16 -33.66 3.26 19.38
N ILE A 17 -33.31 4.45 18.89
CA ILE A 17 -32.69 4.63 17.59
C ILE A 17 -31.20 4.33 17.74
N SER A 18 -30.79 3.07 17.54
CA SER A 18 -29.38 2.78 17.32
C SER A 18 -28.97 3.46 16.01
N LEU A 19 -28.28 4.59 16.11
CA LEU A 19 -27.59 5.17 14.97
C LEU A 19 -26.62 4.12 14.43
N PRO A 20 -26.46 3.98 13.10
CA PRO A 20 -25.50 3.05 12.55
C PRO A 20 -24.13 3.36 13.14
N THR A 21 -23.44 2.31 13.63
CA THR A 21 -22.10 2.42 14.18
C THR A 21 -21.22 3.10 13.15
N ARG A 22 -20.83 4.35 13.38
CA ARG A 22 -20.02 5.11 12.44
C ARG A 22 -18.67 4.41 12.35
N SER A 23 -18.32 3.91 11.17
CA SER A 23 -17.02 3.30 10.93
C SER A 23 -15.89 4.29 11.26
N HIS A 24 -14.78 3.78 11.79
CA HIS A 24 -13.63 4.60 12.12
C HIS A 24 -13.16 5.38 10.87
N PRO A 25 -12.82 6.69 10.97
CA PRO A 25 -12.46 7.52 9.80
C PRO A 25 -11.24 7.04 9.01
N LEU A 26 -10.43 6.12 9.58
CA LEU A 26 -9.32 5.49 8.87
C LEU A 26 -9.76 4.44 7.85
N ILE A 27 -10.91 3.80 8.05
CA ILE A 27 -11.44 2.77 7.14
C ILE A 27 -11.73 3.34 5.73
N PRO A 28 -12.48 4.45 5.58
CA PRO A 28 -12.72 5.03 4.26
C PRO A 28 -11.43 5.56 3.62
N LYS A 29 -10.49 6.11 4.40
CA LYS A 29 -9.18 6.54 3.89
C LYS A 29 -8.37 5.36 3.35
N PHE A 30 -8.28 4.27 4.12
CA PHE A 30 -7.62 3.04 3.67
C PHE A 30 -8.19 2.55 2.34
N ASN A 31 -9.52 2.51 2.22
CA ASN A 31 -10.17 2.08 0.99
C ASN A 31 -9.91 3.01 -0.19
N GLU A 32 -9.85 4.32 0.04
CA GLU A 32 -9.48 5.31 -0.98
C GLU A 32 -8.06 5.08 -1.49
N HIS A 33 -7.08 4.91 -0.60
CA HIS A 33 -5.69 4.62 -0.96
C HIS A 33 -5.57 3.30 -1.74
N LEU A 34 -6.29 2.26 -1.31
CA LEU A 34 -6.32 0.97 -1.99
C LEU A 34 -6.94 1.07 -3.40
N CYS A 35 -8.06 1.79 -3.55
CA CYS A 35 -8.70 2.02 -4.84
C CYS A 35 -7.77 2.77 -5.79
N ARG A 36 -7.04 3.77 -5.29
CA ARG A 36 -6.08 4.55 -6.08
C ARG A 36 -4.93 3.66 -6.59
N LEU A 37 -4.37 2.81 -5.74
CA LEU A 37 -3.31 1.88 -6.15
C LEU A 37 -3.79 0.88 -7.22
N LYS A 38 -4.99 0.31 -7.04
CA LYS A 38 -5.60 -0.59 -8.06
C LYS A 38 -5.87 0.11 -9.39
N ALA A 39 -6.24 1.39 -9.35
CA ALA A 39 -6.46 2.16 -10.57
C ALA A 39 -5.16 2.45 -11.33
N SER A 40 -4.02 2.59 -10.63
CA SER A 40 -2.71 2.73 -11.26
C SER A 40 -2.30 1.49 -12.05
N GLU A 41 -2.58 0.29 -11.52
CA GLU A 41 -2.32 -0.99 -12.19
C GLU A 41 -3.13 -1.14 -13.50
N ALA A 42 -4.39 -0.67 -13.51
CA ALA A 42 -5.25 -0.73 -14.68
C ALA A 42 -4.91 0.32 -15.76
N CYS A 43 -4.03 1.27 -15.45
CA CYS A 43 -3.58 2.30 -16.38
C CYS A 43 -2.34 1.81 -17.13
N SER A 44 -2.09 2.32 -18.35
CA SER A 44 -0.90 1.92 -19.12
C SER A 44 0.39 2.24 -18.33
N PRO A 45 1.40 1.35 -18.37
CA PRO A 45 2.62 1.44 -17.55
C PRO A 45 3.46 2.71 -17.81
N SER A 46 3.14 3.45 -18.87
CA SER A 46 3.81 4.72 -19.22
C SER A 46 3.23 5.95 -18.53
N SER A 47 2.11 5.86 -17.79
CA SER A 47 1.40 7.04 -17.26
C SER A 47 1.66 7.33 -15.78
N THR A 48 2.06 6.34 -14.97
CA THR A 48 2.29 6.51 -13.53
C THR A 48 3.78 6.48 -13.22
N SER A 49 4.24 7.46 -12.44
CA SER A 49 5.60 7.45 -11.91
C SER A 49 5.69 6.45 -10.76
N ILE A 50 6.72 5.60 -10.75
CA ILE A 50 7.00 4.67 -9.65
C ILE A 50 7.03 5.38 -8.28
N GLY A 51 7.45 6.65 -8.24
CA GLY A 51 7.42 7.44 -7.01
C GLY A 51 6.02 7.72 -6.48
N HIS A 52 5.03 7.91 -7.38
CA HIS A 52 3.64 8.10 -7.00
C HIS A 52 3.02 6.80 -6.47
N GLU A 53 3.36 5.65 -7.05
CA GLU A 53 2.91 4.34 -6.57
C GLU A 53 3.48 4.01 -5.20
N LEU A 54 4.79 4.21 -5.00
CA LEU A 54 5.44 4.05 -3.70
C LEU A 54 4.86 4.99 -2.63
N SER A 55 4.49 6.22 -3.01
CA SER A 55 3.79 7.13 -2.09
C SER A 55 2.40 6.62 -1.70
N GLY A 56 1.67 6.01 -2.64
CA GLY A 56 0.36 5.41 -2.35
C GLY A 56 0.46 4.19 -1.43
N VAL A 57 1.53 3.40 -1.57
CA VAL A 57 1.85 2.29 -0.66
C VAL A 57 2.15 2.82 0.75
N ALA A 58 2.94 3.89 0.87
CA ALA A 58 3.22 4.52 2.17
C ALA A 58 1.93 5.02 2.85
N ASP A 59 1.07 5.74 2.13
CA ASP A 59 -0.21 6.21 2.66
C ASP A 59 -1.11 5.05 3.16
N LEU A 60 -1.10 3.93 2.43
CA LEU A 60 -1.86 2.74 2.81
C LEU A 60 -1.30 2.13 4.10
N HIS A 61 0.02 2.04 4.22
CA HIS A 61 0.71 1.54 5.40
C HIS A 61 0.38 2.41 6.64
N ASP A 62 0.43 3.74 6.52
CA ASP A 62 0.08 4.66 7.60
C ASP A 62 -1.37 4.45 8.09
N CYS A 63 -2.29 4.15 7.17
CA CYS A 63 -3.67 3.81 7.53
C CYS A 63 -3.75 2.48 8.29
N VAL A 64 -3.00 1.45 7.86
CA VAL A 64 -2.95 0.15 8.53
C VAL A 64 -2.36 0.29 9.94
N ASP A 65 -1.26 1.01 10.10
CA ASP A 65 -0.65 1.28 11.41
C ASP A 65 -1.65 1.94 12.36
N GLY A 66 -2.37 2.95 11.88
CA GLY A 66 -3.42 3.61 12.65
C GLY A 66 -4.58 2.67 13.01
N LEU A 67 -4.93 1.72 12.13
CA LEU A 67 -5.97 0.71 12.39
C LEU A 67 -5.52 -0.34 13.40
N LEU A 68 -4.25 -0.77 13.37
CA LEU A 68 -3.68 -1.77 14.27
C LEU A 68 -3.59 -1.27 15.73
N ILE A 69 -3.44 0.04 15.92
CA ILE A 69 -3.40 0.66 17.27
C ILE A 69 -4.81 0.72 17.91
N LEU A 70 -5.90 0.56 17.14
CA LEU A 70 -7.25 0.65 17.68
C LEU A 70 -7.56 -0.49 18.66
N PRO A 71 -8.14 -0.22 19.84
CA PRO A 71 -8.44 -1.24 20.85
C PRO A 71 -9.34 -2.37 20.33
N LEU A 72 -10.32 -2.04 19.47
CA LEU A 72 -11.21 -3.04 18.87
C LEU A 72 -10.47 -3.95 17.90
N THR A 73 -9.52 -3.41 17.14
CA THR A 73 -8.66 -4.21 16.25
C THR A 73 -7.78 -5.12 17.09
N GLN A 74 -7.08 -4.60 18.11
CA GLN A 74 -6.22 -5.43 18.97
C GLN A 74 -6.99 -6.56 19.66
N LEU A 75 -8.22 -6.29 20.13
CA LEU A 75 -9.07 -7.31 20.71
C LEU A 75 -9.47 -8.39 19.70
N ALA A 76 -9.76 -8.01 18.46
CA ALA A 76 -10.06 -8.96 17.38
C ALA A 76 -8.82 -9.78 16.98
N LEU A 77 -7.64 -9.16 16.92
CA LEU A 77 -6.38 -9.83 16.59
C LEU A 77 -5.92 -10.80 17.68
N ALA A 78 -6.21 -10.51 18.95
CA ALA A 78 -5.86 -11.36 20.09
C ALA A 78 -6.70 -12.65 20.17
N GLN A 79 -7.80 -12.75 19.40
CA GLN A 79 -8.59 -13.97 19.34
C GLN A 79 -7.87 -15.04 18.48
N GLU A 80 -7.68 -16.23 19.04
CA GLU A 80 -7.00 -17.37 18.38
C GLU A 80 -7.62 -17.72 17.01
N SER A 81 -8.91 -17.46 16.81
CA SER A 81 -9.61 -17.66 15.53
C SER A 81 -9.08 -16.80 14.38
N HIS A 82 -8.37 -15.71 14.68
CA HIS A 82 -7.82 -14.80 13.67
C HIS A 82 -6.36 -15.09 13.33
N ARG A 83 -5.72 -16.09 13.96
CA ARG A 83 -4.30 -16.39 13.75
C ARG A 83 -3.92 -16.58 12.28
N LYS A 84 -4.70 -17.37 11.54
CA LYS A 84 -4.48 -17.56 10.10
C LYS A 84 -4.56 -16.25 9.31
N TRP A 85 -5.57 -15.42 9.61
CA TRP A 85 -5.73 -14.13 8.94
C TRP A 85 -4.57 -13.16 9.26
N VAL A 86 -4.06 -13.21 10.50
CA VAL A 86 -2.88 -12.44 10.91
C VAL A 86 -1.64 -12.93 10.16
N ASP A 87 -1.44 -14.24 10.06
CA ASP A 87 -0.31 -14.82 9.32
C ASP A 87 -0.37 -14.43 7.82
N ASP A 88 -1.55 -14.54 7.19
CA ASP A 88 -1.77 -14.13 5.79
C ASP A 88 -1.50 -12.63 5.59
N LEU A 89 -1.91 -11.78 6.54
CA LEU A 89 -1.65 -10.34 6.52
C LEU A 89 -0.15 -10.03 6.63
N LEU A 90 0.57 -10.73 7.53
CA LEU A 90 2.02 -10.58 7.67
C LEU A 90 2.76 -11.03 6.41
N ASP A 91 2.37 -12.17 5.83
CA ASP A 91 2.97 -12.68 4.59
C ASP A 91 2.79 -11.68 3.45
N GLY A 92 1.58 -11.14 3.28
CA GLY A 92 1.31 -10.08 2.30
C GLY A 92 2.15 -8.81 2.55
N SER A 93 2.32 -8.42 3.81
CA SER A 93 3.14 -7.24 4.19
C SER A 93 4.63 -7.46 3.91
N LEU A 94 5.15 -8.67 4.15
CA LEU A 94 6.52 -9.04 3.85
C LEU A 94 6.80 -9.01 2.35
N ARG A 95 5.90 -9.58 1.52
CA ARG A 95 6.02 -9.51 0.06
C ARG A 95 6.06 -8.07 -0.45
N LEU A 96 5.21 -7.20 0.12
CA LEU A 96 5.21 -5.77 -0.22
C LEU A 96 6.53 -5.08 0.19
N PHE A 97 7.07 -5.44 1.35
CA PHE A 97 8.37 -4.95 1.80
C PHE A 97 9.51 -5.38 0.86
N ASP A 98 9.51 -6.63 0.38
CA ASP A 98 10.50 -7.15 -0.57
C ASP A 98 10.46 -6.38 -1.91
N VAL A 99 9.26 -6.10 -2.41
CA VAL A 99 9.07 -5.27 -3.62
C VAL A 99 9.60 -3.85 -3.38
N CYS A 100 9.25 -3.23 -2.24
CA CYS A 100 9.75 -1.89 -1.89
C CYS A 100 11.28 -1.87 -1.75
N SER A 101 11.88 -2.91 -1.17
CA SER A 101 13.34 -3.03 -1.05
C SER A 101 13.99 -3.13 -2.41
N THR A 102 13.45 -3.98 -3.29
CA THR A 102 13.96 -4.14 -4.67
C THR A 102 13.87 -2.81 -5.44
N ALA A 103 12.76 -2.09 -5.32
CA ALA A 103 12.58 -0.78 -5.93
C ALA A 103 13.60 0.26 -5.41
N ARG A 104 13.86 0.25 -4.09
CA ARG A 104 14.88 1.12 -3.48
C ARG A 104 16.28 0.80 -4.01
N ASP A 105 16.61 -0.48 -4.15
CA ASP A 105 17.92 -0.91 -4.62
C ASP A 105 18.12 -0.53 -6.10
N ALA A 106 17.10 -0.70 -6.96
CA ALA A 106 17.13 -0.26 -8.35
C ALA A 106 17.26 1.27 -8.49
N LEU A 107 16.55 2.03 -7.66
CA LEU A 107 16.68 3.49 -7.63
C LEU A 107 18.08 3.93 -7.16
N SER A 108 18.67 3.19 -6.21
CA SER A 108 20.02 3.45 -5.71
C SER A 108 21.07 3.19 -6.78
N GLN A 109 20.96 2.09 -7.53
CA GLN A 109 21.83 1.83 -8.69
C GLN A 109 21.71 2.94 -9.74
N THR A 110 20.48 3.35 -10.08
CA THR A 110 20.26 4.46 -11.04
C THR A 110 20.92 5.76 -10.58
N LYS A 111 20.86 6.05 -9.27
CA LYS A 111 21.53 7.21 -8.67
C LYS A 111 23.05 7.10 -8.75
N GLU A 112 23.62 5.93 -8.48
CA GLU A 112 25.06 5.69 -8.57
C GLU A 112 25.57 5.92 -10.00
N HIS A 113 24.92 5.33 -11.01
CA HIS A 113 25.27 5.56 -12.42
C HIS A 113 25.12 7.04 -12.84
N ALA A 114 24.09 7.73 -12.37
CA ALA A 114 23.93 9.15 -12.63
C ALA A 114 25.08 9.98 -12.02
N GLN A 115 25.55 9.63 -10.82
CA GLN A 115 26.68 10.28 -10.15
C GLN A 115 28.01 9.96 -10.84
N GLU A 116 28.22 8.72 -11.28
CA GLU A 116 29.40 8.32 -12.05
C GLU A 116 29.48 9.09 -13.37
N LEU A 117 28.37 9.13 -14.11
CA LEU A 117 28.26 9.90 -15.34
C LEU A 117 28.57 11.39 -15.10
N GLN A 118 28.01 12.00 -14.05
CA GLN A 118 28.32 13.38 -13.68
C GLN A 118 29.81 13.58 -13.36
N SER A 119 30.43 12.64 -12.64
CA SER A 119 31.84 12.68 -12.29
C SER A 119 32.74 12.62 -13.54
N ILE A 120 32.40 11.77 -14.51
CA ILE A 120 33.11 11.67 -15.79
C ILE A 120 33.02 13.00 -16.55
N PHE A 121 31.84 13.60 -16.67
CA PHE A 121 31.68 14.90 -17.32
C PHE A 121 32.53 16.00 -16.66
N ARG A 122 32.61 16.00 -15.33
CA ARG A 122 33.43 16.98 -14.58
C ARG A 122 34.93 16.78 -14.79
N ARG A 123 35.40 15.53 -14.91
CA ARG A 123 36.84 15.22 -15.01
C ARG A 123 37.35 15.23 -16.45
N ARG A 124 36.50 14.94 -17.44
CA ARG A 124 36.92 14.54 -18.78
C ARG A 124 36.34 15.44 -19.85
N ARG A 125 36.98 16.59 -20.08
CA ARG A 125 36.70 17.44 -21.23
C ARG A 125 37.36 16.84 -22.48
N GLY A 126 36.67 15.95 -23.19
CA GLY A 126 37.07 15.52 -24.55
C GLY A 126 37.36 14.04 -24.81
N ASN A 127 36.95 13.09 -23.97
CA ASN A 127 36.97 11.66 -24.33
C ASN A 127 35.54 11.12 -24.44
N GLU A 128 35.00 11.27 -25.65
CA GLU A 128 33.61 10.96 -26.03
C GLU A 128 33.28 9.46 -25.91
N VAL A 129 34.26 8.57 -26.12
CA VAL A 129 34.07 7.11 -26.07
C VAL A 129 33.74 6.63 -24.65
N GLY A 130 34.41 7.16 -23.63
CA GLY A 130 34.11 6.83 -22.24
C GLY A 130 32.78 7.38 -21.75
N ILE A 131 32.37 8.54 -22.27
CA ILE A 131 31.07 9.15 -21.98
C ILE A 131 29.95 8.31 -22.61
N ALA A 132 30.11 7.89 -23.87
CA ALA A 132 29.10 7.08 -24.56
C ALA A 132 28.83 5.73 -23.87
N LYS A 133 29.87 5.06 -23.35
CA LYS A 133 29.74 3.81 -22.58
C LYS A 133 28.92 4.02 -21.31
N GLU A 134 29.25 5.03 -20.51
CA GLU A 134 28.56 5.32 -19.25
C GLU A 134 27.10 5.76 -19.47
N VAL A 135 26.86 6.56 -20.52
CA VAL A 135 25.49 6.94 -20.92
C VAL A 135 24.68 5.68 -21.27
N GLY A 136 25.28 4.71 -21.95
CA GLY A 136 24.65 3.42 -22.24
C GLY A 136 24.31 2.61 -20.98
N GLU A 137 25.20 2.61 -19.98
CA GLU A 137 24.97 1.95 -18.69
C GLU A 137 23.84 2.63 -17.90
N TYR A 138 23.84 3.97 -17.82
CA TYR A 138 22.75 4.74 -17.21
C TYR A 138 21.40 4.50 -17.89
N LEU A 139 21.35 4.54 -19.23
CA LEU A 139 20.12 4.29 -19.99
C LEU A 139 19.62 2.86 -19.83
N SER A 140 20.53 1.88 -19.75
CA SER A 140 20.15 0.48 -19.51
C SER A 140 19.55 0.30 -18.12
N CYS A 141 20.19 0.83 -17.06
CA CYS A 141 19.63 0.79 -15.71
C CYS A 141 18.26 1.49 -15.62
N ARG A 142 18.07 2.59 -16.38
CA ARG A 142 16.78 3.27 -16.46
C ARG A 142 15.71 2.44 -17.18
N LYS A 143 16.07 1.79 -18.29
CA LYS A 143 15.17 0.93 -19.07
C LYS A 143 14.73 -0.29 -18.27
N ASN A 144 15.62 -0.86 -17.48
CA ASN A 144 15.32 -2.00 -16.60
C ASN A 144 14.34 -1.65 -15.46
N GLY A 145 14.18 -0.35 -15.14
CA GLY A 145 13.16 0.15 -14.22
C GLY A 145 11.78 0.38 -14.86
N GLU A 146 11.69 0.41 -16.20
CA GLU A 146 10.45 0.59 -16.97
C GLU A 146 9.97 -0.72 -17.62
N GLU A 147 10.87 -1.66 -17.87
CA GLU A 147 10.59 -2.96 -18.49
C GLU A 147 10.37 -4.02 -17.40
N GLY A 148 9.15 -4.05 -16.84
CA GLY A 148 8.70 -5.18 -16.03
C GLY A 148 8.86 -6.48 -16.82
N ASN A 149 9.63 -7.42 -16.27
CA ASN A 149 9.83 -8.75 -16.82
C ASN A 149 8.47 -9.45 -17.06
N PRO A 150 8.04 -9.72 -18.31
CA PRO A 150 6.73 -10.30 -18.59
C PRO A 150 6.62 -11.81 -18.26
N GLN A 151 7.68 -12.46 -17.76
CA GLN A 151 7.68 -13.91 -17.52
C GLN A 151 7.28 -14.35 -16.10
N GLY A 152 6.96 -13.43 -15.19
CA GLY A 152 6.63 -13.77 -13.79
C GLY A 152 5.13 -13.85 -13.45
N LEU A 153 4.23 -13.52 -14.39
CA LEU A 153 2.80 -13.34 -14.08
C LEU A 153 1.92 -14.57 -14.37
N GLU A 154 2.42 -15.63 -14.99
CA GLU A 154 1.64 -16.87 -15.23
C GLU A 154 1.50 -17.77 -13.99
N GLU A 155 2.22 -17.50 -12.89
CA GLU A 155 2.16 -18.33 -11.68
C GLU A 155 1.19 -17.80 -10.61
N PHE A 156 0.59 -16.62 -10.81
CA PHE A 156 -0.37 -16.02 -9.86
C PHE A 156 -1.85 -16.36 -10.14
N GLU A 157 -2.18 -17.00 -11.26
CA GLU A 157 -3.57 -17.44 -11.55
C GLU A 157 -3.87 -18.90 -11.14
N ARG A 158 -2.97 -19.56 -10.40
CA ARG A 158 -3.16 -20.96 -9.97
C ARG A 158 -3.35 -21.22 -8.49
N TYR A 159 -3.71 -20.21 -7.68
CA TYR A 159 -4.24 -20.40 -6.32
C TYR A 159 -5.24 -19.32 -5.91
#